data_AF-A0A6G2D5I7-F1
#
_entry.id   AF-A0A6G2D5I7-F1
#
_cell.length_a   1.000
_cell.length_b   1.000
_cell.length_c   1.000
_cell.angle_alpha   90.00
_cell.angle_beta   90.00
_cell.angle_gamma   90.00
#
_symmetry.space_group_name_H-M   'P 1'
#
loop_
_entity.id
_entity.type
_entity.pdbx_description
1 polymer ?
#
loop_
_entity_poly.entity_id
_entity_poly.type
_entity_poly.pdbx_seq_one_letter_code
_entity_poly.pdbx_strand_id
1 'polypeptide(L)'
;EGDTLIVIWFKLLVLAGKQNNSGILSLGNKVYYTEEMLSTVFRRKATSVKLALSMFEEFGMIEIIDGAITIPKWEKHQNIDGLEKIRKKTRERVARHRQKQKALIKGEPQLILDCNVTVTDENENVTQEIKNESKNKKEIENILDNSSR
;
A
#
# COMPACT_ATOMS: atom_id res chain seq x y z
N GLU A 1 -17.45 -5.00 24.85
CA GLU A 1 -16.30 -4.07 24.85
C GLU A 1 -15.07 -4.61 24.13
N GLY A 2 -14.78 -5.92 24.18
CA GLY A 2 -13.65 -6.55 23.48
C GLY A 2 -13.60 -6.30 21.97
N ASP A 3 -14.75 -6.35 21.26
CA ASP A 3 -14.81 -6.07 19.82
C ASP A 3 -14.27 -4.68 19.47
N THR A 4 -14.48 -3.69 20.33
CA THR A 4 -14.01 -2.32 20.11
C THR A 4 -12.49 -2.25 20.16
N LEU A 5 -11.85 -2.94 21.11
CA LEU A 5 -10.39 -3.01 21.23
C LEU A 5 -9.77 -3.65 19.99
N ILE A 6 -10.30 -4.80 19.56
CA ILE A 6 -9.81 -5.52 18.37
C ILE A 6 -9.95 -4.65 17.12
N VAL A 7 -11.08 -3.96 16.96
CA VAL A 7 -11.28 -3.05 15.82
C VAL A 7 -10.31 -1.88 15.84
N ILE A 8 -10.04 -1.28 17.00
CA ILE A 8 -9.05 -0.19 17.13
C ILE A 8 -7.65 -0.70 16.79
N TRP A 9 -7.27 -1.87 17.32
CA TRP A 9 -5.99 -2.49 17.02
C TRP A 9 -5.80 -2.73 15.52
N PHE A 10 -6.78 -3.35 14.87
CA PHE A 10 -6.73 -3.59 13.43
C PHE A 10 -6.61 -2.30 12.63
N LYS A 11 -7.33 -1.24 13.03
CA LYS A 11 -7.22 0.07 12.38
C LYS A 11 -5.85 0.72 12.56
N LEU A 12 -5.19 0.55 13.72
CA LEU A 12 -3.82 1.00 13.94
C LEU A 12 -2.84 0.27 13.01
N LEU A 13 -2.97 -1.05 12.88
CA LEU A 13 -2.15 -1.86 11.97
C LEU A 13 -2.32 -1.40 10.51
N VAL A 14 -3.55 -1.20 10.05
CA VAL A 14 -3.83 -0.71 8.69
C VAL A 14 -3.26 0.70 8.49
N LEU A 15 -3.36 1.56 9.49
CA LEU A 15 -2.83 2.92 9.43
C LEU A 15 -1.31 2.92 9.33
N ALA A 16 -0.62 2.16 10.17
CA ALA A 16 0.84 1.97 10.11
C ALA A 16 1.30 1.34 8.79
N GLY A 17 0.54 0.36 8.27
CA GLY A 17 0.78 -0.27 6.97
C GLY A 17 0.67 0.69 5.79
N LYS A 18 -0.29 1.61 5.84
CA LYS A 18 -0.47 2.64 4.80
C LYS A 18 0.66 3.68 4.80
N GLN A 19 1.10 4.12 5.98
CA GLN A 19 2.17 5.12 6.09
C GLN A 19 3.55 4.53 5.77
N ASN A 20 3.74 3.22 5.97
CA ASN A 20 5.02 2.54 5.77
C ASN A 20 6.21 3.28 6.41
N ASN A 21 5.96 3.90 7.56
CA ASN A 21 6.93 4.72 8.30
C ASN A 21 7.48 3.93 9.50
N SER A 22 7.92 2.70 9.26
CA SER A 22 8.50 1.81 10.29
C SER A 22 7.66 1.64 11.56
N GLY A 23 6.33 1.69 11.44
CA GLY A 23 5.41 1.53 12.57
C GLY A 23 5.11 2.83 13.33
N ILE A 24 5.67 3.97 12.90
CA ILE A 24 5.39 5.28 13.48
C ILE A 24 4.08 5.83 12.87
N LEU A 25 3.13 6.17 13.75
CA LEU A 25 1.86 6.77 13.34
C LEU A 25 2.02 8.29 13.21
N SER A 26 2.42 8.72 12.01
CA SER A 26 2.50 10.14 11.65
C SER A 26 1.44 10.55 10.62
N LEU A 27 0.92 11.76 10.80
CA LEU A 27 0.21 12.51 9.78
C LEU A 27 1.25 13.29 8.95
N GLY A 28 1.69 12.68 7.84
CA GLY A 28 2.75 13.24 7.01
C GLY A 28 4.11 13.23 7.72
N ASN A 29 4.92 14.26 7.48
CA ASN A 29 6.33 14.27 7.87
C ASN A 29 6.62 14.95 9.22
N LYS A 30 5.64 15.60 9.86
CA LYS A 30 5.90 16.53 10.98
C LYS A 30 4.93 16.43 12.17
N VAL A 31 3.81 15.71 12.02
CA VAL A 31 2.78 15.64 13.05
C VAL A 31 2.49 14.18 13.37
N TYR A 32 2.42 13.84 14.66
CA TYR A 32 2.03 12.50 15.10
C TYR A 32 0.53 12.44 15.38
N TYR A 33 -0.06 11.25 15.21
CA TYR A 33 -1.46 11.06 15.55
C TYR A 33 -1.67 11.15 17.06
N THR A 34 -2.59 12.02 17.48
CA THR A 34 -3.06 12.09 18.86
C THR A 34 -4.31 11.22 19.06
N GLU A 35 -4.65 10.94 20.31
CA GLU A 35 -5.85 10.20 20.69
C GLU A 35 -7.13 10.80 20.08
N GLU A 36 -7.22 12.13 20.05
CA GLU A 36 -8.35 12.88 19.48
C GLU A 36 -8.46 12.69 17.96
N MET A 37 -7.34 12.76 17.26
CA MET A 37 -7.29 12.53 15.81
C MET A 37 -7.67 11.09 15.48
N LEU A 38 -7.17 10.12 16.25
CA LEU A 38 -7.52 8.71 16.10
C LEU A 38 -9.01 8.47 16.38
N SER A 39 -9.61 9.15 17.35
CA SER A 39 -11.05 9.05 17.62
C SER A 39 -11.91 9.46 16.41
N THR A 40 -11.47 10.50 15.70
CA THR A 40 -12.12 11.00 14.48
C THR A 40 -11.94 10.03 13.32
N VAL A 41 -10.71 9.58 13.07
CA VAL A 41 -10.38 8.63 11.99
C VAL A 41 -11.08 7.28 12.21
N PHE A 42 -11.12 6.81 13.46
CA PHE A 42 -11.71 5.52 13.79
C PHE A 42 -13.23 5.58 13.97
N ARG A 43 -13.83 6.78 14.02
CA ARG A 43 -15.24 7.02 14.30
C ARG A 43 -15.66 6.31 15.60
N ARG A 44 -14.91 6.58 16.66
CA ARG A 44 -15.11 6.02 18.00
C ARG A 44 -14.98 7.12 19.04
N LYS A 45 -15.58 6.92 20.21
CA LYS A 45 -15.45 7.86 21.33
C LYS A 45 -13.99 7.97 21.75
N ALA A 46 -13.52 9.20 22.02
CA ALA A 46 -12.15 9.44 22.47
C ALA A 46 -11.80 8.62 23.72
N THR A 47 -12.75 8.43 24.64
CA THR A 47 -12.57 7.59 25.84
C THR A 47 -12.21 6.14 25.51
N SER A 48 -12.86 5.55 24.51
CA SER A 48 -12.57 4.17 24.07
C SER A 48 -11.20 4.07 23.37
N VAL A 49 -10.82 5.09 22.60
CA VAL A 49 -9.51 5.14 21.95
C VAL A 49 -8.40 5.30 22.98
N LYS A 50 -8.57 6.19 23.95
CA LYS A 50 -7.65 6.39 25.06
C LYS A 50 -7.45 5.09 25.86
N LEU A 51 -8.55 4.45 26.26
CA LEU A 51 -8.49 3.16 26.96
C LEU A 51 -7.73 2.11 26.15
N ALA A 52 -8.02 2.01 24.85
CA ALA A 52 -7.35 1.06 23.97
C ALA A 52 -5.85 1.34 23.86
N LEU A 53 -5.44 2.60 23.68
CA LEU A 53 -4.04 2.98 23.61
C LEU A 53 -3.30 2.67 24.92
N SER A 54 -3.88 3.00 26.07
CA SER A 54 -3.29 2.65 27.38
C SER A 54 -3.13 1.14 27.55
N MET A 55 -4.14 0.35 27.19
CA MET A 55 -4.03 -1.12 27.24
C MET A 55 -2.95 -1.64 26.29
N PHE A 56 -2.89 -1.13 25.06
CA PHE A 56 -1.87 -1.56 24.09
C PHE A 56 -0.45 -1.18 24.53
N GLU A 57 -0.28 -0.05 25.20
CA GLU A 57 0.98 0.36 25.79
C GLU A 57 1.39 -0.58 26.94
N GLU A 58 0.46 -0.91 27.84
CA GLU A 58 0.68 -1.88 28.93
C GLU A 58 1.07 -3.26 28.40
N PHE A 59 0.46 -3.71 27.30
CA PHE A 59 0.81 -4.98 26.65
C PHE A 59 2.06 -4.92 25.77
N GLY A 60 2.71 -3.75 25.64
CA GLY A 60 3.86 -3.56 24.75
C GLY A 60 3.54 -3.75 23.26
N MET A 61 2.27 -3.56 22.89
CA MET A 61 1.81 -3.58 21.49
C MET A 61 2.07 -2.24 20.79
N ILE A 62 2.11 -1.15 21.55
CA ILE A 62 2.53 0.18 21.10
C ILE A 62 3.48 0.80 22.12
N GLU A 63 4.25 1.78 21.70
CA GLU A 63 5.12 2.60 22.55
C GLU A 63 4.89 4.07 22.20
N ILE A 64 4.71 4.91 23.21
CA ILE A 64 4.55 6.37 23.05
C ILE A 64 5.88 7.04 23.44
N ILE A 65 6.61 7.55 22.44
CA ILE A 65 7.90 8.22 22.63
C ILE A 65 7.78 9.65 22.13
N ASP A 66 8.01 10.65 22.99
CA ASP A 66 7.87 12.09 22.65
C ASP A 66 6.52 12.45 21.98
N GLY A 67 5.44 11.78 22.38
CA GLY A 67 4.10 11.94 21.81
C GLY A 67 3.89 11.25 20.46
N ALA A 68 4.88 10.52 19.95
CA ALA A 68 4.76 9.66 18.78
C ALA A 68 4.30 8.26 19.20
N ILE A 69 3.17 7.82 18.67
CA ILE A 69 2.70 6.44 18.84
C ILE A 69 3.41 5.56 17.82
N THR A 70 4.11 4.54 18.31
CA THR A 70 4.90 3.61 17.50
C THR A 70 4.50 2.17 17.77
N ILE A 71 4.57 1.31 16.77
CA ILE A 71 4.33 -0.13 16.92
C ILE A 71 5.69 -0.83 16.95
N PRO A 72 6.16 -1.35 18.10
CA PRO A 72 7.45 -2.03 18.19
C PRO A 72 7.49 -3.27 17.29
N LYS A 73 8.70 -3.60 16.81
CA LYS A 73 8.96 -4.76 15.91
C LYS A 73 8.16 -4.76 14.60
N TRP A 74 7.69 -3.59 14.14
CA TRP A 74 6.94 -3.43 12.88
C TRP A 74 7.67 -4.02 11.66
N GLU A 75 8.99 -3.91 11.63
CA GLU A 75 9.85 -4.34 10.52
C GLU A 75 9.79 -5.85 10.26
N LYS A 76 9.55 -6.68 11.30
CA LYS A 76 9.39 -8.14 11.13
C LYS A 76 8.07 -8.53 10.45
N HIS A 77 7.09 -7.63 10.42
CA HIS A 77 5.78 -7.86 9.83
C HIS A 77 5.62 -7.22 8.45
N GLN A 78 6.65 -6.52 7.98
CA GLN A 78 6.73 -5.95 6.64
C GLN A 78 7.58 -6.85 5.75
N ASN A 79 7.00 -7.41 4.69
CA ASN A 79 7.76 -8.09 3.62
C ASN A 79 8.42 -7.04 2.70
N ILE A 80 9.25 -6.16 3.28
CA ILE A 80 9.97 -5.08 2.58
C ILE A 80 10.82 -5.65 1.45
N ASP A 81 11.49 -6.78 1.69
CA ASP A 81 12.31 -7.48 0.71
C ASP A 81 11.53 -7.90 -0.53
N GLY A 82 10.30 -8.39 -0.36
CA GLY A 82 9.41 -8.75 -1.46
C GLY A 82 9.02 -7.53 -2.30
N LEU A 83 8.64 -6.43 -1.62
CA LEU A 83 8.19 -5.21 -2.29
C LEU A 83 9.34 -4.49 -3.01
N GLU A 84 10.55 -4.49 -2.44
CA GLU A 84 11.72 -3.88 -3.04
C GLU A 84 12.17 -4.65 -4.30
N LYS A 85 12.14 -5.99 -4.26
CA LYS A 85 12.39 -6.84 -5.44
C LYS A 85 11.40 -6.52 -6.58
N ILE A 86 10.13 -6.34 -6.27
CA ILE A 86 9.10 -5.98 -7.28
C ILE A 86 9.35 -4.58 -7.85
N ARG A 87 9.68 -3.59 -6.99
CA ARG A 87 10.00 -2.21 -7.41
C ARG A 87 11.26 -2.17 -8.29
N LYS A 88 12.28 -2.95 -7.97
CA LYS A 88 13.51 -3.05 -8.79
C LYS A 88 13.22 -3.67 -10.16
N LYS A 89 12.53 -4.81 -10.21
CA LYS A 89 12.10 -5.45 -11.47
C LYS A 89 11.26 -4.51 -12.34
N THR A 90 10.34 -3.76 -11.74
CA THR A 90 9.51 -2.80 -12.46
C THR A 90 10.33 -1.64 -13.03
N ARG A 91 11.26 -1.08 -12.25
CA ARG A 91 12.17 -0.01 -12.71
C ARG A 91 13.03 -0.47 -13.89
N GLU A 92 13.63 -1.65 -13.80
CA GLU A 92 14.43 -2.23 -14.88
C GLU A 92 13.60 -2.49 -16.14
N ARG A 93 12.39 -3.03 -16.00
CA ARG A 93 11.48 -3.25 -17.12
C ARG A 93 11.14 -1.95 -17.84
N VAL A 94 10.79 -0.90 -17.08
CA VAL A 94 10.44 0.42 -17.64
C VAL A 94 11.65 1.07 -18.30
N ALA A 95 12.84 0.95 -17.70
CA ALA A 95 14.08 1.46 -18.29
C ALA A 95 14.39 0.77 -19.63
N ARG A 96 14.32 -0.57 -19.68
CA ARG A 96 14.51 -1.35 -20.93
C ARG A 96 13.48 -0.96 -21.99
N HIS A 97 12.21 -0.78 -21.62
CA HIS A 97 11.18 -0.34 -22.56
C HIS A 97 11.47 1.07 -23.11
N ARG A 98 11.85 2.02 -22.25
CA ARG A 98 12.22 3.39 -22.69
C ARG A 98 13.45 3.40 -23.59
N GLN A 99 14.46 2.56 -23.30
CA GLN A 99 15.64 2.41 -24.15
C GLN A 99 15.26 1.84 -25.52
N LYS A 100 14.42 0.80 -25.59
CA LYS A 100 13.91 0.24 -26.84
C LYS A 100 13.15 1.28 -27.68
N GLN A 101 12.27 2.05 -27.05
CA GLN A 101 11.53 3.12 -27.74
C GLN A 101 12.46 4.22 -28.27
N LYS A 102 13.48 4.62 -27.49
CA LYS A 102 14.47 5.62 -27.94
C LYS A 102 15.34 5.11 -29.11
N ALA A 103 15.74 3.85 -29.08
CA ALA A 103 16.53 3.24 -30.16
C ALA A 103 15.74 3.13 -31.47
N LEU A 104 14.44 2.78 -31.39
CA LEU A 104 13.53 2.73 -32.54
C LEU A 104 13.33 4.10 -33.21
N ILE A 105 13.24 5.18 -32.41
CA ILE A 105 13.06 6.54 -32.93
C ILE A 105 14.35 7.09 -33.56
N LYS A 106 15.52 6.66 -33.08
CA LYS A 106 16.82 7.20 -33.49
C LYS A 106 17.44 6.49 -34.71
N GLY A 107 16.79 5.45 -35.23
CA GLY A 107 17.20 4.76 -36.46
C GLY A 107 18.54 3.99 -36.36
N GLU A 108 19.00 3.68 -35.15
CA GLU A 108 20.23 2.87 -34.96
C GLU A 108 19.91 1.37 -35.20
N PRO A 109 20.78 0.60 -35.86
CA PRO A 109 20.57 -0.82 -36.10
C PRO A 109 20.48 -1.55 -34.75
N GLN A 110 19.47 -2.39 -34.63
CA GLN A 110 19.13 -3.13 -33.42
C GLN A 110 20.39 -3.78 -32.81
N LEU A 111 20.77 -3.32 -31.62
CA LEU A 111 21.60 -4.11 -30.73
C LEU A 111 20.80 -5.37 -30.40
N ILE A 112 21.12 -6.46 -31.09
CA ILE A 112 20.78 -7.82 -30.71
C ILE A 112 21.42 -8.00 -29.33
N LEU A 113 20.62 -7.82 -28.28
CA LEU A 113 20.99 -8.22 -26.94
C LEU A 113 20.05 -9.35 -26.57
N ASP A 114 20.62 -10.55 -26.56
CA ASP A 114 20.00 -11.85 -26.35
C ASP A 114 18.66 -11.78 -25.64
N CYS A 115 17.62 -11.95 -26.45
CA CYS A 115 16.33 -12.37 -25.98
C CYS A 115 16.50 -13.81 -25.47
N ASN A 116 16.87 -13.95 -24.20
CA ASN A 116 16.57 -15.15 -23.44
C ASN A 116 15.06 -15.21 -23.22
N VAL A 117 14.38 -15.55 -24.32
CA VAL A 117 13.07 -16.13 -24.33
C VAL A 117 13.23 -17.49 -23.65
N THR A 118 13.05 -17.54 -22.34
CA THR A 118 12.41 -18.74 -21.78
C THR A 118 10.98 -18.67 -22.28
N VAL A 119 10.72 -19.38 -23.37
CA VAL A 119 9.38 -19.77 -23.79
C VAL A 119 8.86 -20.60 -22.63
N THR A 120 8.02 -20.01 -21.78
CA THR A 120 7.02 -20.80 -21.08
C THR A 120 5.78 -20.67 -21.92
N ASP A 121 5.47 -21.76 -22.63
CA ASP A 121 4.35 -21.93 -23.54
C ASP A 121 2.99 -21.76 -22.82
N GLU A 122 2.55 -20.55 -22.52
CA GLU A 122 1.16 -20.30 -22.07
C GLU A 122 0.59 -18.94 -22.56
N ASN A 123 1.06 -18.44 -23.71
CA ASN A 123 0.57 -17.19 -24.32
C ASN A 123 -0.61 -17.40 -25.29
N GLU A 124 -1.74 -17.90 -24.79
CA GLU A 124 -3.04 -17.72 -25.45
C GLU A 124 -4.07 -16.91 -24.62
N ASN A 125 -3.83 -16.63 -23.34
CA ASN A 125 -4.84 -15.99 -22.47
C ASN A 125 -4.70 -14.47 -22.24
N VAL A 126 -3.60 -13.82 -22.65
CA VAL A 126 -3.33 -12.42 -22.29
C VAL A 126 -4.17 -11.41 -23.10
N THR A 127 -4.73 -11.80 -24.25
CA THR A 127 -5.49 -10.89 -25.11
C THR A 127 -6.96 -10.71 -24.69
N GLN A 128 -7.51 -11.56 -23.82
CA GLN A 128 -8.92 -11.44 -23.41
C GLN A 128 -9.14 -10.59 -22.13
N GLU A 129 -8.16 -10.47 -21.23
CA GLU A 129 -8.34 -9.74 -19.97
C GLU A 129 -8.42 -8.21 -20.14
N ILE A 130 -7.70 -7.64 -21.11
CA ILE A 130 -7.67 -6.17 -21.35
C ILE A 130 -9.05 -5.65 -21.82
N LYS A 131 -9.86 -6.48 -22.48
CA LYS A 131 -11.22 -6.11 -22.92
C LYS A 131 -12.23 -6.10 -21.77
N ASN A 132 -12.03 -6.90 -20.72
CA ASN A 132 -12.98 -7.03 -19.61
C ASN A 132 -12.82 -5.90 -18.58
N GLU A 133 -11.60 -5.43 -18.31
CA GLU A 133 -11.39 -4.26 -17.43
C GLU A 133 -12.02 -2.98 -17.99
N SER A 134 -12.04 -2.82 -19.32
CA SER A 134 -12.63 -1.65 -19.97
C SER A 134 -14.16 -1.62 -19.91
N LYS A 135 -14.82 -2.77 -19.68
CA LYS A 135 -16.28 -2.84 -19.47
C LYS A 135 -16.66 -2.58 -18.00
N ASN A 136 -15.95 -3.21 -17.05
CA ASN A 136 -16.20 -3.00 -15.62
C ASN A 136 -16.00 -1.55 -15.18
N LYS A 137 -15.05 -0.83 -15.77
CA LYS A 137 -14.82 0.58 -15.43
C LYS A 137 -15.98 1.50 -15.81
N LYS A 138 -16.67 1.20 -16.91
CA LYS A 138 -17.87 1.96 -17.36
C LYS A 138 -19.11 1.66 -16.53
N GLU A 139 -19.22 0.45 -15.98
CA GLU A 139 -20.32 0.07 -15.09
C GLU A 139 -20.22 0.75 -13.72
N ILE A 140 -19.01 0.89 -13.17
CA ILE A 140 -18.78 1.56 -11.88
C ILE A 140 -19.06 3.07 -11.97
N GLU A 141 -18.67 3.73 -13.08
CA GLU A 141 -18.98 5.16 -13.30
C GLU A 141 -20.50 5.40 -13.38
N ASN A 142 -21.26 4.52 -14.04
CA ASN A 142 -22.73 4.66 -14.13
C ASN A 142 -23.46 4.43 -12.80
N ILE A 143 -22.91 3.64 -11.87
CA ILE A 143 -23.51 3.40 -10.55
C ILE A 143 -23.28 4.60 -9.61
N LEU A 144 -22.12 5.25 -9.70
CA LEU A 144 -21.78 6.42 -8.88
C LEU A 144 -22.60 7.66 -9.25
N ASP A 145 -22.94 7.82 -10.53
CA ASP A 145 -23.72 8.97 -11.03
C ASP A 145 -25.23 8.85 -10.69
N ASN A 146 -25.76 7.62 -10.57
CA ASN A 146 -27.15 7.37 -10.17
C ASN A 146 -27.39 7.37 -8.65
N SER A 147 -26.35 7.36 -7.82
CA SER A 147 -26.46 7.41 -6.35
C SER A 147 -26.42 8.84 -5.79
N SER A 148 -26.14 9.84 -6.64
CA SER A 148 -26.06 11.26 -6.28
C SER A 148 -27.31 12.07 -6.67
N ARG A 149 -28.42 11.39 -7.02
CA ARG A 149 -29.74 11.99 -7.25
C ARG A 149 -30.75 11.52 -6.21
#